data_AF-A0A859DRF1-F1
#
_entry.id   AF-A0A859DRF1-F1
#
_cell.length_a   1.000
_cell.length_b   1.000
_cell.length_c   1.000
_cell.angle_alpha   90.00
_cell.angle_beta   90.00
_cell.angle_gamma   90.00
#
_symmetry.space_group_name_H-M   'P 1'
#
loop_
_entity.id
_entity.type
_entity.pdbx_description
1 polymer ?
#
loop_
_entity_poly.entity_id
_entity_poly.type
_entity_poly.pdbx_seq_one_letter_code
_entity_poly.pdbx_strand_id
1 'polypeptide(L)'
;MTEQQRLMRRIDACRFAMWELKIFLDTHPDNCEAVKSLQERRKMAADLIKQYEDAYGPLNQSDATASRWAWVQEPWPWELTQKEEADN
;
A
#
# COMPACT_ATOMS: atom_id res chain seq x y z
N MET A 1 -18.95 -6.13 -9.26
CA MET A 1 -17.73 -5.95 -8.43
C MET A 1 -17.02 -7.28 -8.35
N THR A 2 -15.73 -7.32 -8.67
CA THR A 2 -14.89 -8.50 -8.43
C THR A 2 -14.59 -8.64 -6.94
N GLU A 3 -14.18 -9.83 -6.51
CA GLU A 3 -13.79 -10.05 -5.10
C GLU A 3 -12.57 -9.20 -4.71
N GLN A 4 -11.64 -9.02 -5.66
CA GLN A 4 -10.51 -8.08 -5.54
C GLN A 4 -10.98 -6.65 -5.24
N GLN A 5 -12.00 -6.15 -5.95
CA GLN A 5 -12.58 -4.82 -5.70
C GLN A 5 -13.29 -4.74 -4.34
N ARG A 6 -13.95 -5.81 -3.88
CA ARG A 6 -14.57 -5.85 -2.54
C ARG A 6 -13.52 -5.78 -1.44
N LEU A 7 -12.45 -6.55 -1.55
CA LEU A 7 -11.35 -6.53 -0.59
C LEU A 7 -10.65 -5.17 -0.58
N MET A 8 -10.32 -4.63 -1.75
CA MET A 8 -9.72 -3.29 -1.86
C MET A 8 -10.61 -2.22 -1.19
N ARG A 9 -11.91 -2.21 -1.50
CA ARG A 9 -12.85 -1.26 -0.91
C ARG A 9 -12.93 -1.36 0.61
N ARG A 10 -12.81 -2.57 1.17
CA ARG A 10 -12.77 -2.77 2.62
C ARG A 10 -11.47 -2.24 3.24
N ILE A 11 -10.33 -2.47 2.58
CA ILE A 11 -9.04 -1.92 2.98
C ILE A 11 -9.09 -0.40 3.00
N ASP A 12 -9.60 0.21 1.93
CA ASP A 12 -9.72 1.66 1.80
C ASP A 12 -10.67 2.27 2.83
N ALA A 13 -11.79 1.61 3.12
CA ALA A 13 -12.69 2.04 4.19
C ALA A 13 -12.01 2.02 5.57
N CYS A 14 -11.18 1.01 5.85
CA CYS A 14 -10.42 0.95 7.10
C CYS A 14 -9.36 2.05 7.16
N ARG A 15 -8.64 2.29 6.05
CA ARG A 15 -7.64 3.38 5.94
C ARG A 15 -8.27 4.75 6.15
N PHE A 16 -9.41 5.00 5.51
CA PHE A 16 -10.16 6.24 5.69
C PHE A 16 -10.55 6.45 7.16
N ALA A 17 -11.12 5.43 7.81
CA ALA A 17 -11.51 5.55 9.20
C ALA A 17 -10.32 5.75 10.16
N MET A 18 -9.16 5.14 9.86
CA MET A 18 -7.92 5.42 10.61
C MET A 18 -7.47 6.87 10.44
N TRP A 19 -7.59 7.43 9.24
CA TRP A 19 -7.24 8.82 8.96
C TRP A 19 -8.13 9.79 9.72
N GLU A 20 -9.44 9.58 9.68
CA GLU A 20 -10.42 10.38 10.44
C GLU A 20 -10.16 10.31 11.94
N LEU A 21 -9.89 9.13 12.50
CA LEU A 21 -9.57 8.99 13.92
C LEU A 21 -8.27 9.71 14.30
N LYS A 22 -7.29 9.74 13.40
CA LYS A 22 -6.04 10.46 13.65
C LYS A 22 -6.27 11.96 13.72
N ILE A 23 -7.02 12.51 12.76
CA ILE A 23 -7.42 13.93 12.78
C ILE A 23 -8.25 14.25 14.04
N PHE A 24 -9.14 13.35 14.43
CA PHE A 24 -9.92 13.51 15.66
C PHE A 24 -9.01 13.57 16.91
N LEU A 25 -8.02 12.68 17.01
CA LEU A 25 -7.07 12.65 18.13
C LEU A 25 -6.18 13.89 18.19
N ASP A 26 -5.89 14.55 17.06
CA ASP A 26 -5.15 15.82 17.05
C ASP A 26 -5.90 16.92 17.85
N THR A 27 -7.23 16.84 17.92
CA THR A 27 -8.07 17.77 18.70
C THR A 27 -8.47 17.24 20.08
N HIS A 28 -8.47 15.92 20.29
CA HIS A 28 -8.87 15.26 21.54
C HIS A 28 -7.82 14.21 21.96
N PRO A 29 -6.64 14.63 22.44
CA PRO A 29 -5.51 13.74 22.69
C PRO A 29 -5.76 12.71 23.80
N ASP A 30 -6.58 13.03 24.79
CA ASP A 30 -6.87 12.16 25.95
C ASP A 30 -8.02 11.16 25.70
N ASN A 31 -8.54 11.08 24.48
CA ASN A 31 -9.63 10.17 24.17
C ASN A 31 -9.13 8.72 23.96
N CYS A 32 -9.10 7.97 25.06
CA CYS A 32 -8.70 6.55 25.08
C CYS A 32 -9.55 5.65 24.16
N GLU A 33 -10.83 5.97 23.95
CA GLU A 33 -11.71 5.18 23.08
C GLU A 33 -11.33 5.34 21.61
N ALA A 34 -10.98 6.56 21.19
CA ALA A 34 -10.52 6.85 19.84
C ALA A 34 -9.17 6.17 19.55
N VAL A 35 -8.25 6.14 20.52
CA VAL A 35 -6.97 5.41 20.42
C VAL A 35 -7.22 3.90 20.27
N LYS A 36 -8.09 3.31 21.10
CA LYS A 36 -8.44 1.89 21.02
C LYS A 36 -9.06 1.55 19.66
N SER A 37 -10.02 2.37 19.21
CA SER A 37 -10.66 2.23 17.90
C SER A 37 -9.66 2.29 16.74
N LEU A 38 -8.66 3.17 16.84
CA LEU A 38 -7.60 3.29 15.82
C LEU A 38 -6.73 2.03 15.78
N GLN A 39 -6.39 1.47 16.94
CA GLN A 39 -5.62 0.23 17.03
C GLN A 39 -6.38 -0.98 16.48
N GLU A 40 -7.68 -1.08 16.76
CA GLU A 40 -8.56 -2.13 16.21
C GLU A 40 -8.65 -2.04 14.68
N ARG A 41 -8.87 -0.84 14.14
CA ARG A 41 -8.90 -0.62 12.68
C ARG A 41 -7.56 -0.91 12.02
N ARG A 42 -6.45 -0.60 12.69
CA ARG A 42 -5.11 -0.94 12.20
C ARG A 42 -4.90 -2.45 12.08
N LYS A 43 -5.37 -3.24 13.06
CA LYS A 43 -5.33 -4.71 13.00
C LYS A 43 -6.20 -5.22 11.85
N MET A 44 -7.43 -4.74 11.76
CA MET A 44 -8.36 -5.13 10.69
C MET A 44 -7.82 -4.81 9.30
N ALA A 45 -7.19 -3.65 9.12
CA ALA A 45 -6.54 -3.27 7.87
C ALA A 45 -5.38 -4.21 7.53
N ALA A 46 -4.55 -4.59 8.49
CA ALA A 46 -3.44 -5.52 8.28
C ALA A 46 -3.94 -6.92 7.87
N ASP A 47 -4.99 -7.43 8.51
CA ASP A 47 -5.57 -8.73 8.18
C ASP A 47 -6.20 -8.73 6.76
N LEU A 48 -6.88 -7.64 6.38
CA LEU A 48 -7.45 -7.48 5.04
C LEU A 48 -6.37 -7.34 3.96
N ILE A 49 -5.30 -6.60 4.23
CA ILE A 49 -4.15 -6.48 3.33
C ILE A 49 -3.52 -7.85 3.13
N LYS A 50 -3.27 -8.60 4.21
CA LYS A 50 -2.73 -9.96 4.11
C LYS A 50 -3.60 -10.87 3.24
N GLN A 51 -4.92 -10.86 3.46
CA GLN A 51 -5.86 -11.64 2.63
C GLN A 51 -5.82 -11.24 1.15
N TYR A 52 -5.66 -9.95 0.88
CA TYR A 52 -5.51 -9.47 -0.50
C TYR A 52 -4.18 -9.93 -1.10
N GLU A 53 -3.08 -9.80 -0.35
CA GLU A 53 -1.74 -10.17 -0.81
C GLU A 53 -1.60 -11.66 -1.07
N ASP A 54 -2.18 -12.49 -0.21
CA ASP A 54 -2.22 -13.95 -0.37
C ASP A 54 -2.99 -14.37 -1.64
N ALA A 55 -3.98 -13.59 -2.08
CA ALA A 55 -4.85 -13.92 -3.22
C ALA A 55 -4.42 -13.27 -4.55
N TYR A 56 -3.88 -12.05 -4.52
CA TYR A 56 -3.64 -11.22 -5.70
C TYR A 56 -2.20 -10.73 -5.84
N GLY A 57 -1.35 -10.98 -4.83
CA GLY A 57 0.04 -10.50 -4.80
C GLY A 57 0.21 -9.19 -4.01
N PRO A 58 1.47 -8.77 -3.81
CA PRO A 58 1.83 -7.67 -2.92
C PRO A 58 1.12 -6.37 -3.31
N LEU A 59 0.42 -5.77 -2.35
CA LEU A 59 -0.37 -4.54 -2.56
C LEU A 59 0.54 -3.31 -2.56
N ASN A 60 1.61 -3.36 -1.77
CA ASN A 60 2.65 -2.36 -1.73
C ASN A 60 3.92 -2.94 -2.32
N GLN A 61 4.71 -2.12 -3.03
CA GLN A 61 6.10 -2.48 -3.31
C GLN A 61 6.81 -2.66 -1.96
N SER A 62 7.00 -3.90 -1.54
CA SER A 62 7.84 -4.18 -0.40
C SER A 62 9.29 -3.94 -0.85
N ASP A 63 9.94 -2.94 -0.24
CA ASP A 63 11.40 -2.72 -0.37
C ASP A 63 12.23 -3.97 -0.06
N ALA A 64 11.61 -5.01 0.52
CA ALA A 64 12.24 -6.27 0.88
C ALA A 64 12.72 -7.10 -0.33
N THR A 65 12.18 -6.90 -1.54
CA THR A 65 12.50 -7.74 -2.71
C THR A 65 13.32 -7.02 -3.78
N ALA A 66 13.41 -5.69 -3.70
CA ALA A 66 14.30 -4.92 -4.56
C ALA A 66 15.69 -4.94 -3.94
N SER A 67 16.67 -5.50 -4.68
CA SER A 67 18.07 -5.16 -4.41
C SER A 67 18.16 -3.63 -4.28
N ARG A 68 18.96 -3.13 -3.33
CA ARG A 68 19.06 -1.71 -2.91
C ARG A 68 19.16 -0.66 -4.05
N TRP A 69 19.40 -1.11 -5.29
CA TRP A 69 19.54 -0.30 -6.50
C TRP A 69 18.79 -0.87 -7.72
N ALA A 70 17.75 -1.69 -7.55
CA ALA A 70 17.03 -2.29 -8.67
C ALA A 70 16.48 -1.24 -9.65
N TRP A 71 15.99 -0.09 -9.15
CA TRP A 71 15.53 1.03 -9.97
C TRP A 71 16.66 1.83 -10.66
N VAL A 72 17.93 1.58 -10.31
CA VAL A 72 19.09 2.20 -10.97
C VAL A 72 19.65 1.30 -12.06
N GLN A 73 19.38 -0.01 -11.99
CA GLN A 73 19.92 -1.02 -12.92
C GLN A 73 18.99 -1.31 -14.10
N GLU A 74 17.76 -0.80 -14.09
CA GLU A 74 16.89 -0.88 -15.26
C GLU A 74 17.33 0.15 -16.30
N PRO A 75 17.51 -0.26 -17.58
CA PRO A 75 17.84 0.68 -18.63
C PRO A 75 16.72 1.70 -18.73
N TRP A 76 17.10 2.97 -18.85
CA TRP A 76 16.10 4.01 -18.97
C TRP A 76 15.27 3.81 -20.24
N PRO A 77 13.98 4.21 -20.26
CA PRO A 77 13.11 4.02 -21.42
C PRO A 77 13.68 4.58 -22.74
N TRP A 78 14.57 5.57 -22.66
CA TRP A 78 15.26 6.19 -23.80
C TRP A 78 16.62 5.56 -24.15
N GLU A 79 17.19 4.70 -23.29
CA GLU A 79 18.38 3.91 -23.62
C GLU A 79 18.07 2.74 -24.55
N LEU A 80 16.82 2.28 -24.57
CA LEU A 80 16.35 1.21 -25.46
C LEU A 80 16.40 1.63 -26.93
N THR A 81 16.11 2.90 -27.23
CA THR A 81 16.15 3.46 -28.59
C THR A 81 17.55 3.52 -29.20
N GLN A 82 18.61 3.60 -28.39
CA GLN A 82 19.99 3.69 -28.89
C GLN A 82 20.54 2.35 -29.37
N LYS A 83 19.91 1.22 -29.00
CA LYS A 83 20.39 -0.11 -29.37
C LYS A 83 19.81 -0.62 -30.69
N GLU A 84 18.64 -0.13 -31.10
CA GLU A 84 18.04 -0.50 -32.39
C GLU A 84 18.66 0.25 -33.58
N GLU A 85 19.26 1.43 -33.36
CA GLU A 85 19.94 2.20 -34.41
C GLU A 85 21.39 1.77 -34.68
N ALA A 86 21.99 0.94 -33.81
CA ALA A 86 23.37 0.45 -33.97
C ALA A 86 23.47 -0.85 -34.78
N ASP A 87 22.34 -1.52 -35.03
CA ASP A 87 22.23 -2.78 -35.78
C ASP A 87 21.54 -2.59 -37.17
N ASN A 88 21.52 -1.36 -37.72
CA ASN A 88 21.04 -1.07 -39.08
C ASN A 88 22.06 -0.29 -39.93
#